data_AF-A0A2Y9SFY0-F1
#
_entry.id   AF-A0A2Y9SFY0-F1
#
_cell.length_a   1.000
_cell.length_b   1.000
_cell.length_c   1.000
_cell.angle_alpha   90.00
_cell.angle_beta   90.00
_cell.angle_gamma   90.00
#
_symmetry.space_group_name_H-M   'P 1'
#
loop_
_entity.id
_entity.type
_entity.pdbx_description
1 polymer ?
#
loop_
_entity_poly.entity_id
_entity_poly.type
_entity_poly.pdbx_seq_one_letter_code
_entity_poly.pdbx_strand_id
1 'polypeptide(L)'
;MMTITFLPFTFSLMVAFPEAPLGILLFCVCVMAVGAVQALIVVYAFHFPHLLSPQIEHSAHRALYRQHILGIILRGPALCLAAAGFSLFFYPVSYLLMATVIFLPYVSKAAGWCRARLAGPREPPAHSLEIFTFDLHEPLSKERVEAFSDGVYAIVATLLILDICEDNVPDSKDVKEKFHGSLVAALGASGPHFLAYFGSFATVGLLWFAHHSLFLHIRKATQPMGLLNTLSLAFVGGLPLAYQQTSAFARRPHDELESVRVSCAIIFFASIFQFAIWTTALLQEGETLQPSARFGGQEHAFMFAKLVLYPCASLLAFACTCVLSRFSTAIFHIMQIAVPFAFLLLRLLVRLALAGLRGLRGLRGLARPARARPVPGALDDARSPLLPAPC
;
A
#
# COMPACT_ATOMS: atom_id res chain seq x y z
N MET A 1 14.25 -7.28 -18.72
CA MET A 1 12.78 -7.22 -18.82
C MET A 1 12.20 -8.49 -19.42
N MET A 2 12.63 -8.93 -20.61
CA MET A 2 12.14 -10.18 -21.26
C MET A 2 12.09 -11.42 -20.33
N THR A 3 13.12 -11.67 -19.53
CA THR A 3 13.14 -12.82 -18.59
C THR A 3 12.11 -12.68 -17.46
N ILE A 4 11.88 -11.44 -16.98
CA ILE A 4 10.91 -11.16 -15.90
C ILE A 4 9.48 -11.39 -16.40
N THR A 5 9.19 -10.99 -17.64
CA THR A 5 7.87 -11.17 -18.26
C THR A 5 7.49 -12.64 -18.50
N PHE A 6 8.44 -13.57 -18.40
CA PHE A 6 8.19 -15.01 -18.53
C PHE A 6 7.83 -15.69 -17.18
N LEU A 7 8.06 -15.01 -16.04
CA LEU A 7 7.74 -15.55 -14.72
C LEU A 7 6.24 -15.88 -14.51
N PRO A 8 5.27 -15.09 -15.03
CA PRO A 8 3.85 -15.46 -14.93
C PRO A 8 3.53 -16.80 -15.62
N PHE A 9 4.18 -17.08 -16.76
CA PHE A 9 4.01 -18.35 -17.48
C PHE A 9 4.55 -19.53 -16.67
N THR A 10 5.74 -19.41 -16.08
CA THR A 10 6.30 -20.48 -15.24
C THR A 10 5.44 -20.72 -14.00
N PHE A 11 4.93 -19.66 -13.37
CA PHE A 11 4.01 -19.77 -12.25
C PHE A 11 2.68 -20.45 -12.64
N SER A 12 2.13 -20.12 -13.81
CA SER A 12 0.94 -20.78 -14.34
C SER A 12 1.15 -22.29 -14.54
N LEU A 13 2.31 -22.69 -15.06
CA LEU A 13 2.67 -24.10 -15.23
C LEU A 13 2.80 -24.84 -13.89
N MET A 14 3.36 -24.18 -12.87
CA MET A 14 3.48 -24.72 -11.52
C MET A 14 2.12 -24.93 -10.84
N VAL A 15 1.14 -24.06 -11.12
CA VAL A 15 -0.23 -24.20 -10.59
C VAL A 15 -0.98 -25.32 -11.32
N ALA A 16 -0.82 -25.43 -12.65
CA ALA A 16 -1.50 -26.44 -13.45
C ALA A 16 -0.97 -27.86 -13.20
N PHE A 17 0.33 -28.01 -12.96
CA PHE A 17 0.99 -29.30 -12.76
C PHE A 17 1.91 -29.28 -11.52
N PRO A 18 1.34 -29.20 -10.30
CA PRO A 18 2.12 -29.02 -9.08
C PRO A 18 3.04 -30.21 -8.75
N GLU A 19 2.66 -31.41 -9.18
CA GLU A 19 3.46 -32.63 -9.00
C GLU A 19 4.59 -32.77 -10.03
N ALA A 20 4.55 -32.00 -11.12
CA ALA A 20 5.55 -32.08 -12.18
C ALA A 20 6.71 -31.11 -11.90
N PRO A 21 7.98 -31.58 -11.86
CA PRO A 21 9.13 -30.73 -11.53
C PRO A 21 9.43 -29.66 -12.59
N LEU A 22 8.90 -29.82 -13.81
CA LEU A 22 9.17 -28.92 -14.95
C LEU A 22 8.82 -27.46 -14.64
N GLY A 23 7.69 -27.19 -13.99
CA GLY A 23 7.28 -25.82 -13.63
C GLY A 23 8.28 -25.15 -12.69
N ILE A 24 8.70 -25.88 -11.66
CA ILE A 24 9.70 -25.43 -10.68
C ILE A 24 11.04 -25.16 -11.37
N LEU A 25 11.52 -26.10 -12.19
CA LEU A 25 12.78 -25.98 -12.90
C LEU A 25 12.79 -24.74 -13.81
N LEU A 26 11.73 -24.52 -14.59
CA LEU A 26 11.60 -23.35 -15.45
C LEU A 26 11.58 -22.05 -14.65
N PHE A 27 10.85 -22.01 -13.53
CA PHE A 27 10.86 -20.86 -12.63
C PHE A 27 12.27 -20.56 -12.10
N CYS A 28 12.97 -21.58 -11.59
CA CYS A 28 14.34 -21.44 -11.08
C CYS A 28 15.30 -20.96 -12.17
N VAL A 29 15.22 -21.51 -13.39
CA VAL A 29 16.02 -21.06 -14.54
C VAL A 29 15.76 -19.59 -14.86
N CYS A 30 14.50 -19.14 -14.82
CA CYS A 30 14.16 -17.74 -15.06
C CYS A 30 14.75 -16.82 -13.99
N VAL A 31 14.63 -17.16 -12.71
CA VAL A 31 15.20 -16.37 -11.62
C VAL A 31 16.73 -16.33 -11.70
N MET A 32 17.37 -17.45 -12.00
CA MET A 32 18.82 -17.51 -12.22
C MET A 32 19.25 -16.63 -13.40
N ALA A 33 18.53 -16.67 -14.52
CA ALA A 33 18.80 -15.82 -15.67
C ALA A 33 18.60 -14.33 -15.37
N VAL A 34 17.56 -13.96 -14.61
CA VAL A 34 17.38 -12.58 -14.12
C VAL A 34 18.58 -12.15 -13.29
N GLY A 35 18.99 -12.96 -12.31
CA GLY A 35 20.14 -12.66 -11.46
C GLY A 35 21.46 -12.58 -12.21
N ALA A 36 21.68 -13.45 -13.22
CA ALA A 36 22.87 -13.42 -14.06
C ALA A 36 22.95 -12.14 -14.90
N VAL A 37 21.83 -11.73 -15.51
CA VAL A 37 21.75 -10.47 -16.26
C VAL A 37 21.97 -9.26 -15.35
N GLN A 38 21.36 -9.24 -14.16
CA GLN A 38 21.59 -8.18 -13.17
C GLN A 38 23.04 -8.12 -12.70
N ALA A 39 23.67 -9.27 -12.43
CA ALA A 39 25.08 -9.35 -12.09
C ALA A 39 25.98 -8.82 -13.21
N LEU A 40 25.67 -9.16 -14.47
CA LEU A 40 26.39 -8.65 -15.64
C LEU A 40 26.29 -7.13 -15.75
N ILE A 41 25.09 -6.56 -15.56
CA ILE A 41 24.87 -5.10 -15.56
C ILE A 41 25.73 -4.43 -14.48
N VAL A 42 25.76 -4.99 -13.26
CA VAL A 42 26.60 -4.46 -12.18
C VAL A 42 28.08 -4.56 -12.52
N VAL A 43 28.55 -5.71 -12.98
CA VAL A 43 29.96 -5.86 -13.38
C VAL A 43 30.35 -4.87 -14.48
N TYR A 44 29.47 -4.69 -15.47
CA TYR A 44 29.66 -3.72 -16.55
C TYR A 44 29.70 -2.27 -16.04
N ALA A 45 28.76 -1.87 -15.18
CA ALA A 45 28.73 -0.54 -14.58
C ALA A 45 29.98 -0.25 -13.73
N PHE A 46 30.47 -1.23 -12.97
CA PHE A 46 31.71 -1.07 -12.19
C PHE A 46 32.99 -1.13 -13.04
N HIS A 47 32.92 -1.67 -14.26
CA HIS A 47 34.01 -1.63 -15.22
C HIS A 47 34.17 -0.23 -15.85
N PHE A 48 33.06 0.50 -16.03
CA PHE A 48 33.04 1.85 -16.61
C PHE A 48 32.60 2.91 -15.58
N PRO A 49 33.54 3.60 -14.91
CA PRO A 49 33.26 4.48 -13.77
C PRO A 49 32.22 5.58 -14.03
N HIS A 50 32.20 6.13 -15.24
CA HIS A 50 31.27 7.19 -15.64
C HIS A 50 29.80 6.78 -15.68
N LEU A 51 29.49 5.47 -15.60
CA LEU A 51 28.12 4.95 -15.50
C LEU A 51 27.61 4.86 -14.06
N LEU A 52 28.51 4.97 -13.07
CA LEU A 52 28.17 4.89 -11.66
C LEU A 52 27.54 6.20 -11.19
N SER A 53 26.76 6.14 -10.11
CA SER A 53 26.31 7.36 -9.46
C SER A 53 27.53 8.12 -8.89
N PRO A 54 27.51 9.47 -8.87
CA PRO A 54 28.63 10.27 -8.38
C PRO A 54 29.06 9.89 -6.96
N GLN A 55 28.12 9.47 -6.11
CA GLN A 55 28.36 9.02 -4.74
C GLN A 55 29.22 7.74 -4.70
N ILE A 56 28.93 6.76 -5.55
CA ILE A 56 29.69 5.50 -5.62
C ILE A 56 31.01 5.73 -6.34
N GLU A 57 31.02 6.58 -7.37
CA GLU A 57 32.21 6.92 -8.14
C GLU A 57 33.30 7.54 -7.25
N HIS A 58 32.97 8.51 -6.41
CA HIS A 58 33.93 9.20 -5.54
C HIS A 58 34.26 8.45 -4.24
N SER A 59 33.66 7.27 -4.02
CA SER A 59 33.88 6.48 -2.81
C SER A 59 35.23 5.75 -2.85
N ALA A 60 35.96 5.75 -1.73
CA ALA A 60 37.25 5.06 -1.60
C ALA A 60 37.11 3.51 -1.62
N HIS A 61 35.91 3.00 -1.38
CA HIS A 61 35.61 1.58 -1.16
C HIS A 61 34.81 0.93 -2.32
N ARG A 62 35.04 1.35 -3.56
CA ARG A 62 34.30 0.88 -4.74
C ARG A 62 34.27 -0.65 -4.91
N ALA A 63 35.38 -1.33 -4.60
CA ALA A 63 35.46 -2.80 -4.68
C ALA A 63 34.53 -3.49 -3.67
N LEU A 64 34.36 -2.92 -2.48
CA LEU A 64 33.46 -3.44 -1.45
C LEU A 64 32.00 -3.25 -1.87
N TYR A 65 31.64 -2.07 -2.43
CA TYR A 65 30.30 -1.85 -3.00
C TYR A 65 29.97 -2.87 -4.09
N ARG A 66 30.91 -3.14 -5.00
CA ARG A 66 30.73 -4.16 -6.05
C ARG A 66 30.44 -5.54 -5.47
N GLN A 67 31.26 -6.00 -4.52
CA GLN A 67 31.09 -7.31 -3.88
C GLN A 67 29.76 -7.40 -3.13
N HIS A 68 29.37 -6.33 -2.46
CA HIS A 68 28.12 -6.27 -1.69
C HIS A 68 26.88 -6.35 -2.59
N ILE A 69 26.79 -5.50 -3.62
CA ILE A 69 25.67 -5.49 -4.56
C ILE A 69 25.54 -6.83 -5.28
N LEU A 70 26.68 -7.40 -5.71
CA LEU A 70 26.72 -8.70 -6.37
C LEU A 70 26.25 -9.82 -5.42
N GLY A 71 26.65 -9.78 -4.15
CA GLY A 71 26.20 -10.70 -3.13
C GLY A 71 24.68 -10.65 -2.90
N ILE A 72 24.07 -9.46 -2.90
CA ILE A 72 22.60 -9.32 -2.78
C ILE A 72 21.90 -9.95 -3.99
N ILE A 73 22.37 -9.64 -5.21
CA ILE A 73 21.76 -10.12 -6.45
C ILE A 73 21.87 -11.64 -6.58
N LEU A 74 23.01 -12.23 -6.19
CA LEU A 74 23.28 -13.66 -6.34
C LEU A 74 22.61 -14.55 -5.27
N ARG A 75 22.12 -13.99 -4.15
CA ARG A 75 21.41 -14.77 -3.11
C ARG A 75 20.16 -15.49 -3.66
N GLY A 76 19.34 -14.79 -4.45
CA GLY A 76 18.13 -15.36 -5.06
C GLY A 76 18.43 -16.53 -6.01
N PRO A 77 19.32 -16.35 -7.02
CA PRO A 77 19.82 -17.41 -7.88
C PRO A 77 20.40 -18.61 -7.12
N ALA A 78 21.19 -18.38 -6.06
CA ALA A 78 21.77 -19.47 -5.27
C ALA A 78 20.69 -20.33 -4.57
N LEU A 79 19.68 -19.69 -3.99
CA LEU A 79 18.52 -20.39 -3.41
C LEU A 79 17.69 -21.11 -4.48
N CYS A 80 17.53 -20.51 -5.67
CA CYS A 80 16.83 -21.15 -6.79
C CYS A 80 17.61 -22.35 -7.36
N LEU A 81 18.94 -22.30 -7.36
CA LEU A 81 19.77 -23.44 -7.74
C LEU A 81 19.57 -24.61 -6.76
N ALA A 82 19.53 -24.32 -5.46
CA ALA A 82 19.20 -25.32 -4.44
C ALA A 82 17.78 -25.88 -4.64
N ALA A 83 16.79 -25.02 -4.87
CA ALA A 83 15.40 -25.42 -5.12
C ALA A 83 15.28 -26.33 -6.37
N ALA A 84 15.94 -25.97 -7.47
CA ALA A 84 16.00 -26.79 -8.67
C ALA A 84 16.59 -28.19 -8.39
N GLY A 85 17.65 -28.27 -7.58
CA GLY A 85 18.23 -29.55 -7.15
C GLY A 85 17.22 -30.40 -6.35
N PHE A 86 16.56 -29.82 -5.35
CA PHE A 86 15.57 -30.52 -4.53
C PHE A 86 14.30 -30.90 -5.32
N SER A 87 13.95 -30.18 -6.39
CA SER A 87 12.76 -30.47 -7.20
C SER A 87 12.74 -31.88 -7.80
N LEU A 88 13.92 -32.49 -8.01
CA LEU A 88 14.07 -33.83 -8.57
C LEU A 88 13.88 -34.95 -7.53
N PHE A 89 14.05 -34.63 -6.24
CA PHE A 89 14.04 -35.62 -5.15
C PHE A 89 12.84 -35.45 -4.22
N PHE A 90 12.49 -34.20 -3.90
CA PHE A 90 11.44 -33.85 -2.94
C PHE A 90 10.90 -32.44 -3.20
N TYR A 91 9.88 -32.34 -4.04
CA TYR A 91 9.28 -31.07 -4.48
C TYR A 91 8.75 -30.18 -3.35
N PRO A 92 8.22 -30.66 -2.19
CA PRO A 92 7.74 -29.78 -1.13
C PRO A 92 8.84 -28.87 -0.56
N VAL A 93 10.08 -29.36 -0.45
CA VAL A 93 11.22 -28.54 0.00
C VAL A 93 11.56 -27.46 -1.04
N SER A 94 11.39 -27.74 -2.32
CA SER A 94 11.61 -26.74 -3.37
C SER A 94 10.60 -25.58 -3.26
N TYR A 95 9.32 -25.87 -2.99
CA TYR A 95 8.32 -24.83 -2.72
C TYR A 95 8.66 -24.01 -1.48
N LEU A 96 9.16 -24.64 -0.40
CA LEU A 96 9.58 -23.95 0.81
C LEU A 96 10.79 -23.01 0.54
N LEU A 97 11.78 -23.47 -0.22
CA LEU A 97 12.93 -22.66 -0.62
C LEU A 97 12.50 -21.48 -1.49
N MET A 98 11.58 -21.70 -2.42
CA MET A 98 11.06 -20.63 -3.28
C MET A 98 10.24 -19.60 -2.49
N ALA A 99 9.41 -20.05 -1.54
CA ALA A 99 8.74 -19.16 -0.59
C ALA A 99 9.76 -18.37 0.22
N THR A 100 10.86 -19.01 0.64
CA THR A 100 11.95 -18.32 1.33
C THR A 100 12.57 -17.23 0.45
N VAL A 101 12.81 -17.45 -0.85
CA VAL A 101 13.32 -16.39 -1.76
C VAL A 101 12.41 -15.15 -1.75
N ILE A 102 11.09 -15.35 -1.73
CA ILE A 102 10.10 -14.27 -1.72
C ILE A 102 10.04 -13.58 -0.35
N PHE A 103 9.97 -14.35 0.74
CA PHE A 103 9.72 -13.82 2.08
C PHE A 103 10.98 -13.40 2.85
N LEU A 104 12.14 -13.99 2.57
CA LEU A 104 13.42 -13.70 3.22
C LEU A 104 13.76 -12.21 3.30
N PRO A 105 13.66 -11.41 2.21
CA PRO A 105 13.94 -9.97 2.30
C PRO A 105 12.97 -9.22 3.23
N TYR A 106 11.74 -9.72 3.43
CA TYR A 106 10.78 -9.10 4.34
C TYR A 106 10.97 -9.59 5.79
N VAL A 107 11.22 -10.88 6.00
CA VAL A 107 11.47 -11.48 7.32
C VAL A 107 12.77 -10.94 7.93
N SER A 108 13.84 -10.84 7.14
CA SER A 108 15.11 -10.26 7.62
C SER A 108 14.95 -8.81 8.05
N LYS A 109 14.09 -8.05 7.34
CA LYS A 109 13.75 -6.65 7.66
C LYS A 109 12.94 -6.55 8.95
N ALA A 110 11.89 -7.36 9.10
CA ALA A 110 11.05 -7.38 10.30
C ALA A 110 11.85 -7.81 11.54
N ALA A 111 12.73 -8.81 11.41
CA ALA A 111 13.62 -9.26 12.47
C ALA A 111 14.68 -8.19 12.86
N GLY A 112 15.21 -7.45 11.87
CA GLY A 112 16.11 -6.31 12.11
C GLY A 112 15.42 -5.18 12.90
N TRP A 113 14.22 -4.78 12.48
CA TRP A 113 13.40 -3.78 13.16
C TRP A 113 13.04 -4.21 14.59
N CYS A 114 12.62 -5.47 14.78
CA CYS A 114 12.24 -6.00 16.08
C CYS A 114 13.45 -6.03 17.04
N ARG A 115 14.63 -6.45 16.55
CA ARG A 115 15.88 -6.41 17.31
C ARG A 115 16.29 -5.00 17.71
N ALA A 116 16.17 -4.02 16.81
CA ALA A 116 16.48 -2.63 17.11
C ALA A 116 15.54 -2.04 18.19
N ARG A 117 14.26 -2.45 18.19
CA ARG A 117 13.30 -2.06 19.22
C ARG A 117 13.53 -2.74 20.57
N LEU A 118 13.92 -4.01 20.56
CA LEU A 118 14.15 -4.82 21.78
C LEU A 118 15.50 -4.52 22.45
N ALA A 119 16.54 -4.19 21.67
CA ALA A 119 17.90 -4.05 22.19
C ALA A 119 18.23 -2.64 22.75
N GLY A 120 17.31 -1.67 22.65
CA GLY A 120 17.57 -0.27 22.99
C GLY A 120 18.59 0.40 22.05
N PRO A 121 18.81 1.73 22.15
CA PRO A 121 19.85 2.42 21.38
C PRO A 121 21.21 1.95 21.90
N ARG A 122 21.84 1.00 21.20
CA ARG A 122 23.22 0.59 21.48
C ARG A 122 24.15 1.48 20.65
N GLU A 123 25.04 2.22 21.30
CA GLU A 123 26.17 2.86 20.62
C GLU A 123 26.96 1.77 19.88
N PRO A 124 27.22 1.94 18.58
CA PRO A 124 27.96 0.95 17.82
C PRO A 124 29.41 0.87 18.31
N PRO A 125 29.98 -0.33 18.51
CA PRO A 125 31.37 -0.46 18.92
C PRO A 125 32.31 0.09 17.84
N ALA A 126 33.24 0.94 18.27
CA ALA A 126 34.28 1.51 17.43
C ALA A 126 35.09 0.37 16.75
N HIS A 127 35.20 0.43 15.43
CA HIS A 127 36.18 -0.29 14.60
C HIS A 127 35.96 -1.75 14.15
N SER A 128 34.74 -2.30 14.08
CA SER A 128 34.63 -3.61 13.38
C SER A 128 33.35 -3.95 12.58
N LEU A 129 32.37 -3.06 12.39
CA LEU A 129 31.16 -3.46 11.63
C LEU A 129 30.36 -2.36 10.94
N GLU A 130 30.96 -1.22 10.56
CA GLU A 130 30.31 -0.24 9.66
C GLU A 130 30.04 -0.80 8.24
N ILE A 131 30.54 -1.99 7.91
CA ILE A 131 30.40 -2.63 6.58
C ILE A 131 29.15 -3.54 6.49
N PHE A 132 28.47 -3.86 7.61
CA PHE A 132 27.48 -4.94 7.64
C PHE A 132 26.13 -4.62 8.26
N THR A 133 25.85 -3.36 8.59
CA THR A 133 24.47 -2.93 8.81
C THR A 133 23.81 -2.75 7.46
N PHE A 134 23.17 -3.82 6.98
CA PHE A 134 21.94 -3.78 6.19
C PHE A 134 21.46 -2.34 5.95
N ASP A 135 21.61 -1.81 4.73
CA ASP A 135 21.12 -0.47 4.38
C ASP A 135 19.58 -0.50 4.28
N LEU A 136 18.95 -0.78 5.43
CA LEU A 136 17.52 -0.77 5.70
C LEU A 136 16.94 0.64 5.54
N HIS A 137 17.82 1.65 5.45
CA HIS A 137 17.49 3.05 5.42
C HIS A 137 17.58 3.68 4.03
N GLU A 138 18.10 3.00 3.01
CA GLU A 138 18.13 3.61 1.68
C GLU A 138 16.68 3.78 1.17
N PRO A 139 16.24 5.03 0.97
CA PRO A 139 14.87 5.30 0.55
C PRO A 139 14.67 4.79 -0.87
N LEU A 140 13.49 4.26 -1.14
CA LEU A 140 13.10 3.93 -2.49
C LEU A 140 12.98 5.22 -3.32
N SER A 141 13.34 5.17 -4.60
CA SER A 141 13.03 6.26 -5.52
C SER A 141 11.51 6.46 -5.53
N LYS A 142 11.10 7.68 -5.17
CA LYS A 142 9.70 8.07 -5.13
C LYS A 142 9.08 7.96 -6.53
N GLU A 143 9.77 8.42 -7.57
CA GLU A 143 9.26 8.39 -8.93
C GLU A 143 8.98 6.95 -9.40
N ARG A 144 9.85 6.00 -9.03
CA ARG A 144 9.67 4.58 -9.37
C ARG A 144 8.45 3.97 -8.69
N VAL A 145 8.17 4.37 -7.44
CA VAL A 145 7.00 3.90 -6.69
C VAL A 145 5.71 4.51 -7.28
N GLU A 146 5.72 5.80 -7.58
CA GLU A 146 4.58 6.49 -8.23
C GLU A 146 4.28 5.89 -9.61
N ALA A 147 5.29 5.72 -10.47
CA ALA A 147 5.10 5.16 -11.81
C ALA A 147 4.56 3.72 -11.79
N PHE A 148 5.01 2.90 -10.83
CA PHE A 148 4.48 1.54 -10.67
C PHE A 148 3.02 1.56 -10.19
N SER A 149 2.70 2.41 -9.20
CA SER A 149 1.33 2.58 -8.72
C SER A 149 0.40 3.04 -9.85
N ASP A 150 0.77 4.07 -10.60
CA ASP A 150 -0.01 4.60 -11.72
C ASP A 150 -0.26 3.53 -12.78
N GLY A 151 0.76 2.71 -13.09
CA GLY A 151 0.62 1.57 -14.00
C GLY A 151 -0.41 0.54 -13.52
N VAL A 152 -0.41 0.19 -12.23
CA VAL A 152 -1.39 -0.75 -11.65
C VAL A 152 -2.81 -0.18 -11.70
N TYR A 153 -3.00 1.08 -11.29
CA TYR A 153 -4.31 1.74 -11.36
C TYR A 153 -4.84 1.83 -12.79
N ALA A 154 -3.99 2.16 -13.76
CA ALA A 154 -4.35 2.21 -15.16
C ALA A 154 -4.78 0.83 -15.68
N ILE A 155 -4.02 -0.24 -15.39
CA ILE A 155 -4.39 -1.60 -15.78
C ILE A 155 -5.73 -2.01 -15.17
N VAL A 156 -5.95 -1.75 -13.87
CA VAL A 156 -7.22 -2.05 -13.21
C VAL A 156 -8.38 -1.31 -13.88
N ALA A 157 -8.22 -0.02 -14.19
CA ALA A 157 -9.23 0.73 -14.91
C ALA A 157 -9.50 0.17 -16.32
N THR A 158 -8.46 -0.28 -17.04
CA THR A 158 -8.63 -0.90 -18.36
C THR A 158 -9.35 -2.25 -18.29
N LEU A 159 -9.08 -3.07 -17.28
CA LEU A 159 -9.78 -4.35 -17.09
C LEU A 159 -11.27 -4.13 -16.84
N LEU A 160 -11.64 -3.07 -16.11
CA LEU A 160 -13.05 -2.74 -15.86
C LEU A 160 -13.82 -2.36 -17.14
N ILE A 161 -13.20 -1.61 -18.06
CA ILE A 161 -13.89 -1.25 -19.32
C ILE A 161 -13.90 -2.42 -20.31
N LEU A 162 -12.84 -3.24 -20.35
CA LEU A 162 -12.81 -4.44 -21.20
C LEU A 162 -13.93 -5.42 -20.84
N ASP A 163 -14.21 -5.60 -19.55
CA ASP A 163 -15.34 -6.41 -19.07
C ASP A 163 -16.68 -5.95 -19.66
N ILE A 164 -16.95 -4.64 -19.60
CA ILE A 164 -18.16 -4.04 -20.19
C ILE A 164 -18.19 -4.20 -21.71
N CYS A 165 -17.04 -4.06 -22.37
CA CYS A 165 -16.93 -4.23 -23.82
C CYS A 165 -17.17 -5.68 -24.26
N GLU A 166 -16.87 -6.67 -23.41
CA GLU A 166 -17.07 -8.08 -23.70
C GLU A 166 -18.52 -8.51 -23.45
N ASP A 167 -19.10 -8.11 -22.31
CA ASP A 167 -20.42 -8.62 -21.87
C ASP A 167 -21.63 -7.80 -22.36
N ASN A 168 -21.46 -6.50 -22.61
CA ASN A 168 -22.58 -5.58 -22.87
C ASN A 168 -22.70 -5.10 -24.32
N VAL A 169 -21.88 -5.65 -25.24
CA VAL A 169 -22.02 -5.40 -26.68
C VAL A 169 -23.01 -6.42 -27.24
N PRO A 170 -24.25 -6.01 -27.63
CA PRO A 170 -25.27 -6.95 -28.04
C PRO A 170 -25.00 -7.49 -29.45
N ASP A 171 -25.17 -8.80 -29.63
CA ASP A 171 -25.07 -9.44 -30.94
C ASP A 171 -26.17 -8.96 -31.89
N SER A 172 -25.82 -8.79 -33.17
CA SER A 172 -26.79 -8.33 -34.19
C SER A 172 -28.02 -9.24 -34.31
N LYS A 173 -27.85 -10.55 -34.08
CA LYS A 173 -28.95 -11.52 -34.05
C LYS A 173 -29.87 -11.28 -32.85
N ASP A 174 -29.30 -11.09 -31.67
CA ASP A 174 -30.02 -10.82 -30.44
C ASP A 174 -30.82 -9.51 -30.52
N VAL A 175 -30.24 -8.45 -31.11
CA VAL A 175 -30.96 -7.18 -31.33
C VAL A 175 -32.16 -7.38 -32.25
N LYS A 176 -32.03 -8.18 -33.32
CA LYS A 176 -33.14 -8.47 -34.24
C LYS A 176 -34.22 -9.33 -33.59
N GLU A 177 -33.84 -10.39 -32.89
CA GLU A 177 -34.78 -11.37 -32.34
C GLU A 177 -35.46 -10.88 -31.06
N LYS A 178 -34.70 -10.33 -30.10
CA LYS A 178 -35.20 -9.96 -28.76
C LYS A 178 -35.72 -8.52 -28.69
N PHE A 179 -35.18 -7.63 -29.53
CA PHE A 179 -35.49 -6.19 -29.48
C PHE A 179 -36.10 -5.66 -30.79
N HIS A 180 -36.55 -6.54 -31.68
CA HIS A 180 -37.19 -6.20 -32.95
C HIS A 180 -36.35 -5.25 -33.83
N GLY A 181 -35.02 -5.38 -33.76
CA GLY A 181 -34.08 -4.52 -34.50
C GLY A 181 -33.79 -3.17 -33.84
N SER A 182 -34.35 -2.87 -32.67
CA SER A 182 -34.10 -1.62 -31.94
C SER A 182 -32.85 -1.72 -31.05
N LEU A 183 -31.75 -1.13 -31.51
CA LEU A 183 -30.52 -1.04 -30.72
C LEU A 183 -30.69 -0.20 -29.45
N VAL A 184 -31.54 0.84 -29.48
CA VAL A 184 -31.80 1.71 -28.33
C VAL A 184 -32.43 0.92 -27.19
N ALA A 185 -33.37 0.02 -27.49
CA ALA A 185 -33.99 -0.85 -26.50
C ALA A 185 -32.97 -1.84 -25.90
N ALA A 186 -32.11 -2.41 -26.75
CA ALA A 186 -31.03 -3.31 -26.30
C ALA A 186 -30.02 -2.61 -25.38
N LEU A 187 -29.60 -1.39 -25.73
CA LEU A 187 -28.70 -0.57 -24.90
C LEU A 187 -29.36 -0.11 -23.60
N GLY A 188 -30.66 0.23 -23.66
CA GLY A 188 -31.43 0.60 -22.47
C GLY A 188 -31.46 -0.52 -21.42
N ALA A 189 -31.56 -1.78 -21.85
CA ALA A 189 -31.49 -2.94 -20.96
C ALA A 189 -30.12 -3.10 -20.27
N SER A 190 -29.03 -2.65 -20.92
CA SER A 190 -27.66 -2.66 -20.36
C SER A 190 -27.35 -1.46 -19.45
N GLY A 191 -28.27 -0.51 -19.30
CA GLY A 191 -28.09 0.72 -18.52
C GLY A 191 -27.49 0.54 -17.11
N PRO A 192 -28.00 -0.38 -16.27
CA PRO A 192 -27.45 -0.63 -14.93
C PRO A 192 -25.98 -1.07 -14.92
N HIS A 193 -25.53 -1.82 -15.95
CA HIS A 193 -24.13 -2.25 -16.07
C HIS A 193 -23.20 -1.08 -16.35
N PHE A 194 -23.61 -0.15 -17.22
CA PHE A 194 -22.85 1.09 -17.44
C PHE A 194 -22.75 1.94 -16.17
N LEU A 195 -23.83 2.05 -15.39
CA LEU A 195 -23.80 2.77 -14.11
C LEU A 195 -22.89 2.10 -13.08
N ALA A 196 -22.92 0.77 -13.01
CA ALA A 196 -22.01 0.00 -12.16
C ALA A 196 -20.54 0.25 -12.54
N TYR A 197 -20.23 0.24 -13.85
CA TYR A 197 -18.91 0.59 -14.36
C TYR A 197 -18.44 1.98 -13.90
N PHE A 198 -19.28 3.01 -14.03
CA PHE A 198 -18.90 4.36 -13.58
C PHE A 198 -18.64 4.41 -12.07
N GLY A 199 -19.39 3.65 -11.26
CA GLY A 199 -19.14 3.51 -9.82
C GLY A 199 -17.80 2.83 -9.52
N SER A 200 -17.50 1.74 -10.22
CA SER A 200 -16.23 1.02 -10.12
C SER A 200 -15.04 1.90 -10.52
N PHE A 201 -15.13 2.56 -11.68
CA PHE A 201 -14.11 3.47 -12.16
C PHE A 201 -13.91 4.65 -11.20
N ALA A 202 -14.99 5.21 -10.65
CA ALA A 202 -14.91 6.28 -9.65
C ALA A 202 -14.16 5.79 -8.39
N THR A 203 -14.41 4.56 -7.92
CA THR A 203 -13.68 4.02 -6.77
C THR A 203 -12.19 3.84 -7.04
N VAL A 204 -11.82 3.27 -8.20
CA VAL A 204 -10.41 3.14 -8.61
C VAL A 204 -9.75 4.52 -8.69
N GLY A 205 -10.41 5.49 -9.33
CA GLY A 205 -9.90 6.85 -9.49
C GLY A 205 -9.76 7.61 -8.18
N LEU A 206 -10.67 7.40 -7.22
CA LEU A 206 -10.58 8.05 -5.90
C LEU A 206 -9.51 7.41 -4.99
N LEU A 207 -9.33 6.09 -5.05
CA LEU A 207 -8.20 5.41 -4.40
C LEU A 207 -6.87 5.89 -4.97
N TRP A 208 -6.77 6.01 -6.30
CA TRP A 208 -5.62 6.62 -6.96
C TRP A 208 -5.41 8.08 -6.52
N PHE A 209 -6.47 8.88 -6.46
CA PHE A 209 -6.39 10.28 -6.04
C PHE A 209 -5.91 10.42 -4.58
N ALA A 210 -6.35 9.53 -3.69
CA ALA A 210 -5.89 9.48 -2.31
C ALA A 210 -4.40 9.12 -2.23
N HIS A 211 -3.97 8.11 -2.99
CA HIS A 211 -2.57 7.71 -3.13
C HIS A 211 -1.70 8.86 -3.69
N HIS A 212 -2.09 9.44 -4.82
CA HIS A 212 -1.39 10.57 -5.44
C HIS A 212 -1.25 11.75 -4.47
N SER A 213 -2.34 12.11 -3.78
CA SER A 213 -2.33 13.17 -2.77
C SER A 213 -1.38 12.89 -1.62
N LEU A 214 -1.26 11.64 -1.19
CA LEU A 214 -0.33 11.20 -0.15
C LEU A 214 1.12 11.33 -0.62
N PHE A 215 1.42 10.81 -1.82
CA PHE A 215 2.77 10.84 -2.36
C PHE A 215 3.24 12.24 -2.73
N LEU A 216 2.36 13.18 -3.11
CA LEU A 216 2.70 14.60 -3.23
C LEU A 216 3.31 15.19 -1.94
N HIS A 217 2.84 14.74 -0.77
CA HIS A 217 3.31 15.20 0.54
C HIS A 217 4.47 14.38 1.11
N ILE A 218 4.83 13.26 0.49
CA ILE A 218 5.98 12.43 0.86
C ILE A 218 7.25 13.03 0.24
N ARG A 219 8.25 13.30 1.09
CA ARG A 219 9.60 13.75 0.71
C ARG A 219 10.54 12.58 0.44
N LYS A 220 10.50 11.55 1.28
CA LYS A 220 11.33 10.34 1.17
C LYS A 220 10.47 9.11 1.37
N ALA A 221 10.48 8.20 0.39
CA ALA A 221 9.75 6.94 0.48
C ALA A 221 10.62 5.90 1.19
N THR A 222 10.26 5.56 2.42
CA THR A 222 11.01 4.55 3.19
C THR A 222 10.63 3.13 2.74
N GLN A 223 11.50 2.16 3.02
CA GLN A 223 11.26 0.74 2.76
C GLN A 223 9.91 0.21 3.32
N PRO A 224 9.51 0.47 4.58
CA PRO A 224 8.22 0.01 5.09
C PRO A 224 7.04 0.64 4.33
N MET A 225 7.15 1.91 3.94
CA MET A 225 6.13 2.55 3.09
C MET A 225 6.03 1.85 1.73
N GLY A 226 7.15 1.43 1.13
CA GLY A 226 7.17 0.64 -0.11
C GLY A 226 6.49 -0.72 0.02
N LEU A 227 6.70 -1.43 1.14
CA LEU A 227 6.00 -2.69 1.42
C LEU A 227 4.49 -2.47 1.55
N LEU A 228 4.06 -1.49 2.34
CA LEU A 228 2.65 -1.13 2.50
C LEU A 228 2.03 -0.70 1.17
N ASN A 229 2.77 0.03 0.33
CA ASN A 229 2.34 0.37 -1.02
C ASN A 229 2.14 -0.88 -1.88
N THR A 230 3.08 -1.82 -1.83
CA THR A 230 2.98 -3.09 -2.57
C THR A 230 1.76 -3.89 -2.15
N LEU A 231 1.47 -3.96 -0.84
CA LEU A 231 0.28 -4.62 -0.31
C LEU A 231 -1.00 -3.89 -0.77
N SER A 232 -1.04 -2.57 -0.67
CA SER A 232 -2.16 -1.76 -1.18
C SER A 232 -2.43 -2.06 -2.66
N LEU A 233 -1.40 -2.02 -3.50
CA LEU A 233 -1.52 -2.29 -4.94
C LEU A 233 -1.94 -3.73 -5.25
N ALA A 234 -1.52 -4.72 -4.46
CA ALA A 234 -1.97 -6.09 -4.63
C ALA A 234 -3.48 -6.23 -4.42
N PHE A 235 -4.05 -5.54 -3.42
CA PHE A 235 -5.50 -5.51 -3.21
C PHE A 235 -6.24 -4.63 -4.24
N VAL A 236 -5.64 -3.52 -4.69
CA VAL A 236 -6.15 -2.73 -5.82
C VAL A 236 -6.25 -3.58 -7.09
N GLY A 237 -5.25 -4.43 -7.36
CA GLY A 237 -5.27 -5.39 -8.46
C GLY A 237 -6.41 -6.41 -8.39
N GLY A 238 -6.99 -6.63 -7.20
CA GLY A 238 -8.18 -7.46 -6.99
C GLY A 238 -9.51 -6.73 -7.18
N LEU A 239 -9.53 -5.42 -7.42
CA LEU A 239 -10.78 -4.67 -7.64
C LEU A 239 -11.60 -5.17 -8.86
N PRO A 240 -11.00 -5.57 -10.00
CA PRO A 240 -11.77 -6.15 -11.09
C PRO A 240 -12.56 -7.38 -10.64
N LEU A 241 -11.97 -8.25 -9.80
CA LEU A 241 -12.67 -9.41 -9.24
C LEU A 241 -13.90 -8.98 -8.41
N ALA A 242 -13.75 -7.98 -7.55
CA ALA A 242 -14.85 -7.45 -6.74
C ALA A 242 -16.03 -6.95 -7.61
N TYR A 243 -15.72 -6.28 -8.72
CA TYR A 243 -16.73 -5.64 -9.56
C TYR A 243 -17.33 -6.57 -10.61
N GLN A 244 -16.55 -7.48 -11.19
CA GLN A 244 -17.02 -8.53 -12.11
C GLN A 244 -17.98 -9.48 -11.41
N GLN A 245 -17.64 -9.87 -10.19
CA GLN A 245 -18.53 -10.62 -9.33
C GLN A 245 -19.84 -9.85 -9.20
N THR A 246 -19.81 -8.60 -8.73
CA THR A 246 -21.00 -7.75 -8.56
C THR A 246 -21.84 -7.55 -9.85
N SER A 247 -21.24 -7.47 -11.05
CA SER A 247 -21.96 -7.30 -12.33
C SER A 247 -22.57 -8.60 -12.88
N ALA A 248 -21.88 -9.74 -12.74
CA ALA A 248 -22.35 -11.06 -13.16
C ALA A 248 -23.52 -11.57 -12.29
N PHE A 249 -23.72 -11.00 -11.09
CA PHE A 249 -24.73 -11.42 -10.12
C PHE A 249 -26.18 -11.04 -10.43
N ALA A 250 -26.45 -10.31 -11.52
CA ALA A 250 -27.83 -10.22 -12.03
C ALA A 250 -28.45 -11.60 -12.35
N ARG A 251 -27.64 -12.68 -12.39
CA ARG A 251 -28.05 -14.03 -12.78
C ARG A 251 -28.19 -15.05 -11.63
N ARG A 252 -27.72 -14.80 -10.39
CA ARG A 252 -27.80 -15.75 -9.24
C ARG A 252 -28.00 -15.07 -7.87
N PRO A 253 -29.22 -15.11 -7.28
CA PRO A 253 -29.57 -14.32 -6.08
C PRO A 253 -28.97 -14.79 -4.74
N HIS A 254 -28.53 -16.04 -4.61
CA HIS A 254 -28.13 -16.61 -3.32
C HIS A 254 -26.71 -16.22 -2.85
N ASP A 255 -25.87 -15.66 -3.73
CA ASP A 255 -24.46 -15.32 -3.44
C ASP A 255 -24.17 -13.79 -3.32
N GLU A 256 -25.20 -12.94 -3.40
CA GLU A 256 -25.04 -11.48 -3.44
C GLU A 256 -24.37 -10.90 -2.17
N LEU A 257 -24.72 -11.46 -1.00
CA LEU A 257 -24.20 -10.99 0.29
C LEU A 257 -22.69 -11.24 0.42
N GLU A 258 -22.23 -12.43 0.03
CA GLU A 258 -20.82 -12.79 0.08
C GLU A 258 -20.01 -11.97 -0.91
N SER A 259 -20.55 -11.69 -2.09
CA SER A 259 -19.93 -10.76 -3.05
C SER A 259 -19.75 -9.37 -2.47
N VAL A 260 -20.80 -8.77 -1.91
CA VAL A 260 -20.72 -7.42 -1.32
C VAL A 260 -19.68 -7.40 -0.19
N ARG A 261 -19.59 -8.47 0.60
CA ARG A 261 -18.59 -8.61 1.67
C ARG A 261 -17.17 -8.69 1.11
N VAL A 262 -16.95 -9.49 0.07
CA VAL A 262 -15.65 -9.60 -0.62
C VAL A 262 -15.25 -8.25 -1.21
N SER A 263 -16.17 -7.56 -1.89
CA SER A 263 -15.92 -6.23 -2.44
C SER A 263 -15.55 -5.21 -1.36
N CYS A 264 -16.30 -5.18 -0.26
CA CYS A 264 -15.99 -4.31 0.89
C CYS A 264 -14.62 -4.65 1.49
N ALA A 265 -14.29 -5.94 1.64
CA ALA A 265 -13.01 -6.38 2.19
C ALA A 265 -11.83 -5.96 1.28
N ILE A 266 -11.95 -6.14 -0.04
CA ILE A 266 -10.92 -5.74 -1.00
C ILE A 266 -10.70 -4.22 -0.95
N ILE A 267 -11.77 -3.42 -0.97
CA ILE A 267 -11.68 -1.95 -0.87
C ILE A 267 -11.07 -1.52 0.48
N PHE A 268 -11.44 -2.19 1.57
CA PHE A 268 -10.89 -1.94 2.90
C PHE A 268 -9.39 -2.19 2.92
N PHE A 269 -8.92 -3.36 2.47
CA PHE A 269 -7.49 -3.67 2.45
C PHE A 269 -6.70 -2.78 1.48
N ALA A 270 -7.25 -2.50 0.30
CA ALA A 270 -6.63 -1.57 -0.65
C ALA A 270 -6.38 -0.19 -0.04
N SER A 271 -7.32 0.31 0.79
CA SER A 271 -7.26 1.65 1.36
C SER A 271 -6.58 1.74 2.74
N ILE A 272 -6.74 0.74 3.62
CA ILE A 272 -6.13 0.75 4.96
C ILE A 272 -4.60 0.72 4.88
N PHE A 273 -4.02 0.05 3.88
CA PHE A 273 -2.58 0.08 3.67
C PHE A 273 -2.08 1.47 3.25
N GLN A 274 -2.85 2.24 2.48
CA GLN A 274 -2.50 3.65 2.20
C GLN A 274 -2.55 4.51 3.46
N PHE A 275 -3.56 4.29 4.30
CA PHE A 275 -3.62 4.95 5.60
C PHE A 275 -2.42 4.56 6.49
N ALA A 276 -2.00 3.29 6.46
CA ALA A 276 -0.81 2.81 7.16
C ALA A 276 0.49 3.43 6.64
N ILE A 277 0.59 3.73 5.33
CA ILE A 277 1.73 4.49 4.77
C ILE A 277 1.78 5.87 5.41
N TRP A 278 0.65 6.57 5.49
CA TRP A 278 0.57 7.90 6.09
C TRP A 278 0.90 7.90 7.58
N THR A 279 0.39 6.94 8.36
CA THR A 279 0.77 6.82 9.78
C THR A 279 2.24 6.49 9.95
N THR A 280 2.81 5.63 9.09
CA THR A 280 4.26 5.34 9.09
C THR A 280 5.08 6.59 8.78
N ALA A 281 4.64 7.42 7.83
CA ALA A 281 5.29 8.69 7.52
C ALA A 281 5.20 9.69 8.69
N LEU A 282 4.08 9.71 9.42
CA LEU A 282 3.94 10.56 10.61
C LEU A 282 4.87 10.18 11.76
N LEU A 283 5.24 8.90 11.91
CA LEU A 283 6.21 8.46 12.92
C LEU A 283 7.59 9.09 12.72
N GLN A 284 7.92 9.49 11.48
CA GLN A 284 9.18 10.14 11.10
C GLN A 284 8.90 11.40 10.29
N GLU A 285 8.00 12.25 10.78
CA GLU A 285 7.47 13.40 10.04
C GLU A 285 8.54 14.44 9.65
N GLY A 286 9.66 14.49 10.38
CA GLY A 286 10.78 15.39 10.10
C GLY A 286 11.46 15.11 8.76
N GLU A 287 11.61 13.82 8.41
CA GLU A 287 12.36 13.37 7.23
C GLU A 287 11.45 12.97 6.07
N THR A 288 10.30 12.36 6.36
CA THR A 288 9.47 11.70 5.34
C THR A 288 8.35 12.59 4.81
N LEU A 289 7.88 13.59 5.58
CA LEU A 289 6.74 14.43 5.23
C LEU A 289 7.11 15.89 5.01
N GLN A 290 6.38 16.54 4.09
CA GLN A 290 6.38 17.98 3.91
C GLN A 290 5.78 18.68 5.15
N PRO A 291 6.27 19.89 5.52
CA PRO A 291 5.79 20.63 6.69
C PRO A 291 4.28 20.84 6.76
N SER A 292 3.61 20.97 5.62
CA SER A 292 2.16 21.20 5.52
C SER A 292 1.30 20.02 6.01
N ALA A 293 1.83 18.78 5.95
CA ALA A 293 1.11 17.55 6.29
C ALA A 293 1.48 16.96 7.67
N ARG A 294 2.44 17.56 8.37
CA ARG A 294 2.88 17.19 9.74
C ARG A 294 1.79 17.40 10.78
N PHE A 295 1.97 16.89 12.00
CA PHE A 295 1.03 17.17 13.08
C PHE A 295 0.85 18.68 13.29
N GLY A 296 -0.41 19.13 13.31
CA GLY A 296 -0.75 20.56 13.39
C GLY A 296 -0.59 21.35 12.09
N GLY A 297 -0.14 20.71 11.00
CA GLY A 297 -0.06 21.30 9.68
C GLY A 297 -1.42 21.62 9.07
N GLN A 298 -1.45 22.55 8.12
CA GLN A 298 -2.69 23.03 7.49
C GLN A 298 -3.44 21.91 6.74
N GLU A 299 -2.72 20.99 6.11
CA GLU A 299 -3.30 19.90 5.31
C GLU A 299 -3.43 18.59 6.08
N HIS A 300 -2.96 18.52 7.34
CA HIS A 300 -2.96 17.29 8.13
C HIS A 300 -4.35 16.68 8.30
N ALA A 301 -5.31 17.49 8.76
CA ALA A 301 -6.69 17.04 8.96
C ALA A 301 -7.38 16.63 7.65
N PHE A 302 -7.02 17.29 6.54
CA PHE A 302 -7.56 16.97 5.22
C PHE A 302 -6.98 15.65 4.68
N MET A 303 -5.67 15.44 4.83
CA MET A 303 -5.01 14.18 4.48
C MET A 303 -5.53 13.00 5.29
N PHE A 304 -5.70 13.18 6.60
CA PHE A 304 -6.35 12.19 7.46
C PHE A 304 -7.75 11.84 6.95
N ALA A 305 -8.61 12.84 6.74
CA ALA A 305 -9.98 12.63 6.30
C ALA A 305 -10.04 11.94 4.93
N LYS A 306 -9.13 12.30 4.01
CA LYS A 306 -9.04 11.71 2.67
C LYS A 306 -8.70 10.22 2.71
N LEU A 307 -7.68 9.85 3.50
CA LEU A 307 -7.18 8.48 3.58
C LEU A 307 -8.05 7.57 4.43
N VAL A 308 -8.80 8.12 5.39
CA VAL A 308 -9.68 7.34 6.28
C VAL A 308 -11.08 7.11 5.70
N LEU A 309 -11.48 7.89 4.68
CA LEU A 309 -12.84 7.86 4.14
C LEU A 309 -13.23 6.46 3.58
N TYR A 310 -12.41 5.88 2.71
CA TYR A 310 -12.67 4.54 2.17
C TYR A 310 -12.59 3.41 3.21
N PRO A 311 -11.56 3.35 4.07
CA PRO A 311 -11.50 2.33 5.13
C PRO A 311 -12.74 2.38 6.04
N CYS A 312 -13.18 3.58 6.45
CA CYS A 312 -14.37 3.70 7.28
C CYS A 312 -15.65 3.35 6.52
N ALA A 313 -15.82 3.82 5.28
CA ALA A 313 -17.02 3.55 4.49
C ALA A 313 -17.18 2.06 4.18
N SER A 314 -16.11 1.40 3.75
CA SER A 314 -16.10 -0.04 3.44
C SER A 314 -16.29 -0.90 4.70
N LEU A 315 -15.64 -0.56 5.82
CA LEU A 315 -15.83 -1.27 7.08
C LEU A 315 -17.26 -1.10 7.63
N LEU A 316 -17.82 0.11 7.53
CA LEU A 316 -19.20 0.37 7.94
C LEU A 316 -20.18 -0.39 7.05
N ALA A 317 -19.99 -0.37 5.73
CA ALA A 317 -20.82 -1.13 4.79
C ALA A 317 -20.77 -2.63 5.12
N PHE A 318 -19.57 -3.18 5.34
CA PHE A 318 -19.40 -4.57 5.76
C PHE A 318 -20.14 -4.87 7.07
N ALA A 319 -19.94 -4.08 8.12
CA ALA A 319 -20.61 -4.26 9.40
C ALA A 319 -22.14 -4.17 9.26
N CYS A 320 -22.64 -3.21 8.47
CA CYS A 320 -24.06 -3.09 8.17
C CYS A 320 -24.58 -4.31 7.40
N THR A 321 -23.82 -4.93 6.49
CA THR A 321 -24.26 -6.16 5.82
C THR A 321 -24.30 -7.39 6.75
N CYS A 322 -23.52 -7.40 7.83
CA CYS A 322 -23.58 -8.44 8.85
C CYS A 322 -24.84 -8.33 9.70
N VAL A 323 -25.32 -7.11 9.96
CA VAL A 323 -26.49 -6.86 10.82
C VAL A 323 -27.79 -6.76 10.00
N LEU A 324 -27.76 -6.10 8.85
CA LEU A 324 -28.89 -5.86 7.94
C LEU A 324 -28.70 -6.63 6.62
N SER A 325 -28.60 -7.96 6.71
CA SER A 325 -28.33 -8.84 5.56
C SER A 325 -29.28 -8.63 4.38
N ARG A 326 -30.54 -8.25 4.64
CA ARG A 326 -31.57 -7.98 3.62
C ARG A 326 -31.31 -6.73 2.76
N PHE A 327 -30.52 -5.76 3.26
CA PHE A 327 -30.28 -4.48 2.58
C PHE A 327 -28.83 -4.33 2.09
N SER A 328 -28.08 -5.42 2.01
CA SER A 328 -26.64 -5.43 1.68
C SER A 328 -26.32 -4.71 0.36
N THR A 329 -27.08 -4.99 -0.70
CA THR A 329 -26.91 -4.36 -2.03
C THR A 329 -27.20 -2.86 -1.99
N ALA A 330 -28.30 -2.46 -1.36
CA ALA A 330 -28.65 -1.04 -1.20
C ALA A 330 -27.57 -0.28 -0.41
N ILE A 331 -27.06 -0.86 0.68
CA ILE A 331 -25.95 -0.28 1.48
C ILE A 331 -24.72 -0.08 0.60
N PHE A 332 -24.36 -1.08 -0.22
CA PHE A 332 -23.21 -1.00 -1.10
C PHE A 332 -23.37 0.08 -2.18
N HIS A 333 -24.53 0.14 -2.85
CA HIS A 333 -24.80 1.18 -3.85
C HIS A 333 -24.80 2.59 -3.25
N ILE A 334 -25.39 2.76 -2.06
CA ILE A 334 -25.35 4.04 -1.34
C ILE A 334 -23.90 4.42 -1.03
N MET A 335 -23.07 3.48 -0.58
CA MET A 335 -21.65 3.73 -0.32
C MET A 335 -20.91 4.16 -1.61
N GLN A 336 -21.10 3.44 -2.71
CA GLN A 336 -20.47 3.74 -4.01
C GLN A 336 -20.83 5.14 -4.53
N ILE A 337 -22.05 5.61 -4.28
CA ILE A 337 -22.51 6.94 -4.68
C ILE A 337 -22.04 8.01 -3.68
N ALA A 338 -22.19 7.76 -2.38
CA ALA A 338 -21.93 8.75 -1.34
C ALA A 338 -20.45 9.10 -1.19
N VAL A 339 -19.53 8.14 -1.35
CA VAL A 339 -18.10 8.37 -1.17
C VAL A 339 -17.53 9.39 -2.17
N PRO A 340 -17.81 9.30 -3.49
CA PRO A 340 -17.43 10.36 -4.44
C PRO A 340 -17.91 11.76 -4.05
N PHE A 341 -19.17 11.91 -3.63
CA PHE A 341 -19.69 13.20 -3.16
C PHE A 341 -18.98 13.68 -1.89
N ALA A 342 -18.68 12.77 -0.95
CA ALA A 342 -17.92 13.09 0.24
C ALA A 342 -16.47 13.52 -0.09
N PHE A 343 -15.84 12.95 -1.11
CA PHE A 343 -14.53 13.38 -1.61
C PHE A 343 -14.57 14.79 -2.21
N LEU A 344 -15.58 15.10 -3.03
CA LEU A 344 -15.76 16.43 -3.63
C LEU A 344 -15.99 17.51 -2.56
N LEU A 345 -16.80 17.19 -1.55
CA LEU A 345 -17.14 18.10 -0.45
C LEU A 345 -16.18 18.02 0.74
N LEU A 346 -15.08 17.25 0.63
CA LEU A 346 -14.23 16.88 1.76
C LEU A 346 -13.68 18.12 2.51
N ARG A 347 -13.27 19.15 1.78
CA ARG A 347 -12.76 20.40 2.39
C ARG A 347 -13.82 21.10 3.24
N LEU A 348 -15.05 21.16 2.74
CA LEU A 348 -16.17 21.79 3.44
C LEU A 348 -16.55 20.97 4.68
N LEU A 349 -16.70 19.65 4.52
CA LEU A 349 -17.06 18.73 5.60
C LEU A 349 -16.05 18.77 6.75
N VAL A 350 -14.75 18.74 6.43
CA VAL A 350 -13.68 18.81 7.44
C VAL A 350 -13.70 20.15 8.19
N ARG A 351 -13.87 21.27 7.48
CA ARG A 351 -13.95 22.60 8.11
C ARG A 351 -15.14 22.72 9.06
N LEU A 352 -16.32 22.27 8.60
CA LEU A 352 -17.54 22.27 9.43
C LEU A 352 -17.39 21.37 10.65
N ALA A 353 -16.85 20.15 10.48
CA ALA A 353 -16.62 19.22 11.59
C ALA A 353 -15.63 19.79 12.63
N LEU A 354 -14.53 20.39 12.19
CA LEU A 354 -13.56 21.03 13.08
C LEU A 354 -14.16 22.25 13.80
N ALA A 355 -14.96 23.07 13.12
CA ALA A 355 -15.66 24.19 13.73
C ALA A 355 -16.66 23.72 14.79
N GLY A 356 -17.46 22.69 14.48
CA GLY A 356 -18.39 22.07 15.43
C GLY A 356 -17.70 21.51 16.67
N LEU A 357 -16.59 20.78 16.49
CA LEU A 357 -15.79 20.23 17.59
C LEU A 357 -15.20 21.34 18.49
N ARG A 358 -14.73 22.45 17.89
CA ARG A 358 -14.23 23.61 18.65
C ARG A 358 -15.37 24.28 19.44
N GLY A 359 -16.54 24.45 18.84
CA GLY A 359 -17.73 24.98 19.52
C GLY A 359 -18.15 24.12 20.71
N LEU A 360 -18.22 22.80 20.54
CA LEU A 360 -18.53 21.83 21.60
C LEU A 360 -17.50 21.87 22.74
N ARG A 361 -16.20 21.98 22.43
CA ARG A 361 -15.14 22.12 23.44
C ARG A 361 -15.23 23.45 24.19
N GLY A 362 -15.58 24.54 23.50
CA GLY A 362 -15.84 25.84 24.13
C GLY A 362 -16.99 25.80 25.12
N LEU A 363 -18.10 25.16 24.75
CA LEU A 363 -19.26 24.96 25.62
C LEU A 363 -18.93 24.07 26.84
N ARG A 364 -18.14 23.00 26.66
CA ARG A 364 -17.66 22.16 27.78
C ARG A 364 -16.63 22.88 28.68
N GLY A 365 -15.86 23.82 28.12
CA GLY A 365 -14.93 24.66 28.89
C GLY A 365 -15.66 25.63 29.83
N LEU A 366 -16.81 26.16 29.40
CA LEU A 366 -17.70 26.99 30.22
C LEU A 366 -18.44 26.20 31.31
N ALA A 367 -18.66 24.89 31.11
CA ALA A 367 -19.35 24.02 32.07
C ALA A 367 -18.45 23.45 33.18
N ARG A 368 -17.12 23.70 33.16
CA ARG A 368 -16.23 23.37 34.28
C ARG A 368 -16.13 24.58 35.21
N PRO A 369 -16.61 24.51 36.47
CA PRO A 369 -16.36 25.59 37.43
C PRO A 369 -14.84 25.70 37.62
N ALA A 370 -14.33 26.93 37.53
CA ALA A 370 -12.94 27.24 37.78
C ALA A 370 -12.54 26.72 39.16
N ARG A 371 -11.77 25.63 39.23
CA ARG A 371 -11.02 25.32 40.45
C ARG A 371 -10.06 26.49 40.66
N ALA A 372 -10.33 27.27 41.70
CA ALA A 372 -9.55 28.41 42.11
C ALA A 372 -8.05 28.04 42.14
N ARG A 373 -7.24 28.81 41.41
CA ARG A 373 -5.79 28.83 41.61
C ARG A 373 -5.54 29.35 43.04
N PRO A 374 -4.69 28.72 43.86
CA PRO A 374 -4.22 29.37 45.07
C PRO A 374 -3.36 30.58 44.68
N VAL A 375 -3.64 31.70 45.32
CA VAL A 375 -2.92 32.98 45.21
C VAL A 375 -1.47 32.79 45.69
N PRO A 376 -0.45 33.27 44.97
CA PRO A 376 0.92 33.30 45.48
C PRO A 376 1.12 34.56 46.33
N GLY A 377 1.43 34.39 47.61
CA GLY A 377 1.96 35.48 48.46
C GLY A 377 1.24 35.63 49.80
N ALA A 378 1.75 34.97 50.83
CA ALA A 378 1.76 35.43 52.22
C ALA A 378 2.52 34.40 53.08
N LEU A 379 3.82 34.60 53.24
CA LEU A 379 4.60 34.22 54.43
C LEU A 379 5.86 35.10 54.40
N ASP A 380 5.67 36.34 54.82
CA ASP A 380 6.75 37.24 55.23
C ASP A 380 7.25 36.87 56.63
N ASP A 381 8.55 37.08 56.80
CA ASP A 381 9.23 37.54 58.01
C ASP A 381 9.12 36.76 59.33
N ALA A 382 10.16 35.95 59.59
CA ALA A 382 10.77 35.89 60.92
C ALA A 382 12.26 35.48 60.84
N ARG A 383 13.13 36.45 61.21
CA ARG A 383 14.48 36.34 61.83
C ARG A 383 15.73 36.64 60.98
N SER A 384 16.15 37.89 61.20
CA SER A 384 17.39 38.66 61.05
C SER A 384 18.76 37.97 61.31
N PRO A 385 19.89 38.65 60.97
CA PRO A 385 21.22 38.08 60.74
C PRO A 385 22.18 38.22 61.93
N LEU A 386 23.17 37.32 62.03
CA LEU A 386 24.35 37.50 62.90
C LEU A 386 25.61 36.91 62.22
N LEU A 387 26.54 37.79 61.85
CA LEU A 387 27.98 37.51 61.76
C LEU A 387 28.54 37.31 63.18
N PRO A 388 29.67 36.60 63.34
CA PRO A 388 30.96 37.31 63.41
C PRO A 388 32.17 36.57 62.79
N ALA A 389 33.20 37.35 62.42
CA ALA A 389 34.62 36.92 62.27
C ALA A 389 35.22 36.58 63.67
N PRO A 390 36.51 36.19 63.90
CA PRO A 390 37.69 36.26 63.02
C PRO A 390 38.70 35.08 63.09
N CYS A 391 39.61 35.00 62.11
CA CYS A 391 41.08 34.96 62.22
C CYS A 391 41.71 34.68 60.86
#